data_AF-E6PQL5-F1
#
_entry.id   AF-E6PQL5-F1
#
_cell.length_a   1.000
_cell.length_b   1.000
_cell.length_c   1.000
_cell.angle_alpha   90.00
_cell.angle_beta   90.00
_cell.angle_gamma   90.00
#
_symmetry.space_group_name_H-M   'P 1'
#
loop_
_entity.id
_entity.type
_entity.pdbx_description
1 polymer ?
#
loop_
_entity_poly.entity_id
_entity_poly.type
_entity_poly.pdbx_seq_one_letter_code
_entity_poly.pdbx_strand_id
1 'polypeptide(L)'
;MILKMANSRCAQLRALQLKWLKEIKMSFRQALFTILPYVALTTLLVGSIYRYRMLGFKVTSLSSQFLESRKLFWGTQPFHWGILIVFLGHLAAFAIPQTVLAWNGQPWRLLALEWTMFAFALSAMFGLAALIVRRLSDARLRKVTSRMDVILYILLTFQFMTGLMIAYFDRWGTSWFSSSVTPYLRSIFIMNPKVDAILVLPDVVQLHILSAFVIFGLIPFTRLIHFTVFPLNYTWRPYQQVIWNWVGKNRRNTRDLRVGVKPKNN
;
A
#
# COMPACT_ATOMS: atom_id res chain seq x y z
N MET A 1 -35.71 -20.97 51.47
CA MET A 1 -35.21 -19.65 51.02
C MET A 1 -33.74 -19.70 50.57
N ILE A 2 -32.84 -20.32 51.35
CA ILE A 2 -31.39 -20.42 51.09
C ILE A 2 -31.05 -21.13 49.76
N LEU A 3 -31.71 -22.25 49.43
CA LEU A 3 -31.52 -22.99 48.17
C LEU A 3 -31.84 -22.17 46.90
N LYS A 4 -32.81 -21.24 46.97
CA LYS A 4 -33.19 -20.38 45.83
C LYS A 4 -32.13 -19.30 45.56
N MET A 5 -31.47 -18.80 46.60
CA MET A 5 -30.37 -17.83 46.50
C MET A 5 -29.06 -18.47 46.00
N ALA A 6 -28.78 -19.72 46.36
CA ALA A 6 -27.60 -20.43 45.87
C ALA A 6 -27.70 -20.71 44.35
N ASN A 7 -28.90 -21.09 43.88
CA ASN A 7 -29.14 -21.36 42.46
C ASN A 7 -29.04 -20.10 41.58
N SER A 8 -29.50 -18.95 42.07
CA SER A 8 -29.41 -17.69 41.31
C SER A 8 -27.98 -17.17 41.18
N ARG A 9 -27.16 -17.30 42.24
CA ARG A 9 -25.73 -16.96 42.20
C ARG A 9 -24.92 -17.88 41.29
N CYS A 10 -25.21 -19.19 41.30
CA CYS A 10 -24.55 -20.15 40.43
C CYS A 10 -24.89 -19.90 38.95
N ALA A 11 -26.14 -19.55 38.65
CA ALA A 11 -26.55 -19.13 37.30
C ALA A 11 -25.88 -17.82 36.85
N GLN A 12 -25.75 -16.83 37.74
CA GLN A 12 -25.03 -15.57 37.45
C GLN A 12 -23.54 -15.80 37.18
N LEU A 13 -22.87 -16.62 37.98
CA LEU A 13 -21.46 -16.96 37.77
C LEU A 13 -21.27 -17.73 36.46
N ARG A 14 -22.18 -18.64 36.12
CA ARG A 14 -22.14 -19.39 34.85
C ARG A 14 -22.41 -18.49 33.64
N ALA A 15 -23.30 -17.50 33.76
CA ALA A 15 -23.54 -16.49 32.74
C ALA A 15 -22.34 -15.54 32.55
N LEU A 16 -21.70 -15.13 33.65
CA LEU A 16 -20.44 -14.37 33.64
C LEU A 16 -19.32 -15.18 33.01
N GLN A 17 -19.17 -16.46 33.36
CA GLN A 17 -18.17 -17.35 32.80
C GLN A 17 -18.41 -17.64 31.31
N LEU A 18 -19.67 -17.82 30.88
CA LEU A 18 -20.03 -17.95 29.46
C LEU A 18 -19.82 -16.66 28.68
N LYS A 19 -20.07 -15.49 29.30
CA LYS A 19 -19.76 -14.18 28.73
C LYS A 19 -18.24 -13.99 28.60
N TRP A 20 -17.47 -14.33 29.64
CA TRP A 20 -16.00 -14.33 29.63
C TRP A 20 -15.44 -15.29 28.58
N LEU A 21 -15.99 -16.50 28.46
CA LEU A 21 -15.58 -17.49 27.45
C LEU A 21 -15.96 -17.07 26.03
N LYS A 22 -17.08 -16.34 25.84
CA LYS A 22 -17.44 -15.71 24.56
C LYS A 22 -16.55 -14.51 24.23
N GLU A 23 -16.14 -13.74 25.23
CA GLU A 23 -15.21 -12.62 25.08
C GLU A 23 -13.76 -13.10 24.80
N ILE A 24 -13.34 -14.22 25.39
CA ILE A 24 -12.00 -14.83 25.16
C ILE A 24 -11.92 -15.60 23.84
N LYS A 25 -13.03 -16.18 23.37
CA LYS A 25 -13.07 -16.87 22.07
C LYS A 25 -13.03 -15.85 20.94
N MET A 26 -11.85 -15.26 20.74
CA MET A 26 -11.51 -14.55 19.54
C MET A 26 -11.65 -15.53 18.38
N SER A 27 -12.61 -15.27 17.49
CA SER A 27 -12.73 -16.02 16.24
C SER A 27 -11.44 -15.84 15.44
N PHE A 28 -11.06 -16.85 14.66
CA PHE A 28 -9.88 -16.78 13.79
C PHE A 28 -9.88 -15.51 12.91
N ARG A 29 -11.07 -15.09 12.43
CA ARG A 29 -11.26 -13.84 11.68
C ARG A 29 -10.92 -12.61 12.52
N GLN A 30 -11.44 -12.50 13.74
CA GLN A 30 -11.10 -11.40 14.66
C GLN A 30 -9.59 -11.36 14.94
N ALA A 31 -8.96 -12.51 15.14
CA ALA A 31 -7.52 -12.60 15.37
C ALA A 31 -6.72 -12.05 14.19
N LEU A 32 -7.10 -12.40 12.96
CA LEU A 32 -6.46 -11.88 11.75
C LEU A 32 -6.55 -10.36 11.66
N PHE A 33 -7.74 -9.76 11.80
CA PHE A 33 -7.90 -8.31 11.74
C PHE A 33 -7.31 -7.56 12.93
N THR A 34 -7.09 -8.25 14.06
CA THR A 34 -6.42 -7.65 15.22
C THR A 34 -4.91 -7.67 15.06
N ILE A 35 -4.33 -8.82 14.70
CA ILE A 35 -2.88 -9.06 14.78
C ILE A 35 -2.15 -8.72 13.48
N LEU A 36 -2.71 -9.11 12.32
CA LEU A 36 -2.07 -8.96 11.02
C LEU A 36 -1.63 -7.52 10.71
N PRO A 37 -2.44 -6.47 11.02
CA PRO A 37 -2.02 -5.11 10.75
C PRO A 37 -0.75 -4.70 11.50
N TYR A 38 -0.60 -5.11 12.77
CA TYR A 38 0.60 -4.80 13.54
C TYR A 38 1.82 -5.52 12.99
N VAL A 39 1.69 -6.79 12.61
CA VAL A 39 2.76 -7.56 11.97
C VAL A 39 3.16 -6.90 10.65
N ALA A 40 2.19 -6.54 9.80
CA ALA A 40 2.43 -5.90 8.52
C ALA A 40 3.13 -4.54 8.66
N LEU A 41 2.62 -3.66 9.53
CA LEU A 41 3.18 -2.32 9.75
C LEU A 41 4.57 -2.38 10.40
N THR A 42 4.77 -3.26 11.38
CA THR A 42 6.08 -3.45 12.02
C THR A 42 7.10 -3.96 11.00
N THR A 43 6.71 -4.96 10.20
CA THR A 43 7.57 -5.52 9.14
C THR A 43 7.90 -4.46 8.10
N LEU A 44 6.89 -3.70 7.64
CA LEU A 44 7.07 -2.58 6.72
C LEU A 44 8.10 -1.58 7.23
N LEU A 45 7.96 -1.10 8.47
CA LEU A 45 8.83 -0.09 9.05
C LEU A 45 10.24 -0.63 9.29
N VAL A 46 10.38 -1.70 10.07
CA VAL A 46 11.68 -2.26 10.47
C VAL A 46 12.42 -2.81 9.24
N GLY A 47 11.73 -3.56 8.38
CA GLY A 47 12.29 -4.13 7.17
C GLY A 47 12.76 -3.05 6.19
N SER A 48 12.00 -1.95 6.05
CA SER A 48 12.41 -0.85 5.17
C SER A 48 13.64 -0.15 5.73
N ILE A 49 13.65 0.19 7.03
CA ILE A 49 14.81 0.83 7.68
C ILE A 49 16.06 -0.04 7.51
N TYR A 50 15.95 -1.34 7.77
CA TYR A 50 17.05 -2.28 7.59
C TYR A 50 17.55 -2.29 6.15
N ARG A 51 16.64 -2.41 5.17
CA ARG A 51 17.01 -2.43 3.75
C ARG A 51 17.67 -1.13 3.31
N TYR A 52 17.20 0.02 3.78
CA TYR A 52 17.81 1.30 3.47
C TYR A 52 19.23 1.45 4.05
N ARG A 53 19.42 1.04 5.31
CA ARG A 53 20.71 1.23 6.00
C ARG A 53 21.75 0.19 5.63
N MET A 54 21.34 -1.08 5.52
CA MET A 54 22.27 -2.19 5.32
C MET A 54 22.37 -2.64 3.86
N LEU A 55 21.34 -2.39 3.05
CA LEU A 55 21.21 -2.91 1.68
C LEU A 55 20.80 -1.82 0.69
N GLY A 56 21.32 -0.59 0.87
CA GLY A 56 20.91 0.58 0.08
C GLY A 56 20.96 0.37 -1.43
N PHE A 57 21.97 -0.35 -1.96
CA PHE A 57 22.08 -0.69 -3.38
C PHE A 57 20.93 -1.58 -3.92
N LYS A 58 20.21 -2.29 -3.03
CA LYS A 58 19.03 -3.10 -3.39
C LYS A 58 17.73 -2.29 -3.38
N VAL A 59 17.77 -1.00 -3.04
CA VAL A 59 16.60 -0.11 -3.13
C VAL A 59 16.52 0.46 -4.55
N THR A 60 15.89 -0.30 -5.44
CA THR A 60 15.77 0.03 -6.86
C THR A 60 14.47 -0.51 -7.45
N SER A 61 14.01 0.09 -8.55
CA SER A 61 12.83 -0.36 -9.30
C SER A 61 13.06 -1.66 -10.07
N LEU A 62 14.31 -2.12 -10.22
CA LEU A 62 14.70 -3.30 -11.01
C LEU A 62 14.08 -3.25 -12.42
N SER A 63 14.39 -2.18 -13.16
CA SER A 63 13.85 -1.99 -14.52
C SER A 63 14.34 -3.10 -15.46
N SER A 64 13.40 -3.66 -16.23
CA SER A 64 13.71 -4.61 -17.31
C SER A 64 13.53 -4.00 -18.70
N GLN A 65 13.45 -2.66 -18.78
CA GLN A 65 13.23 -1.93 -20.03
C GLN A 65 14.34 -2.15 -21.06
N PHE A 66 15.59 -2.26 -20.60
CA PHE A 66 16.73 -2.49 -21.48
C PHE A 66 16.63 -3.82 -22.25
N LEU A 67 16.04 -4.86 -21.64
CA LEU A 67 15.89 -6.17 -22.27
C LEU A 67 14.76 -6.21 -23.30
N GLU A 68 13.67 -5.49 -23.02
CA GLU A 68 12.50 -5.36 -23.88
C GLU A 68 11.75 -4.05 -23.55
N SER A 69 11.65 -3.14 -24.52
CA SER A 69 11.03 -1.82 -24.32
C SER A 69 9.74 -1.60 -25.12
N ARG A 70 9.51 -2.34 -26.20
CA ARG A 70 8.40 -2.12 -27.15
C ARG A 70 7.03 -2.31 -26.50
N LYS A 71 6.87 -3.38 -25.72
CA LYS A 71 5.62 -3.70 -25.02
C LYS A 71 5.52 -3.05 -23.65
N LEU A 72 6.65 -2.58 -23.09
CA LEU A 72 6.70 -2.06 -21.73
C LEU A 72 5.77 -0.85 -21.54
N PHE A 73 5.77 0.10 -22.47
CA PHE A 73 4.99 1.34 -22.35
C PHE A 73 3.50 1.07 -22.08
N TRP A 74 2.91 0.18 -22.88
CA TRP A 74 1.50 -0.20 -22.82
C TRP A 74 1.11 -0.98 -21.56
N GLY A 75 2.08 -1.59 -20.86
CA GLY A 75 1.82 -2.19 -19.56
C GLY A 75 2.07 -1.20 -18.41
N THR A 76 3.21 -0.51 -18.45
CA THR A 76 3.69 0.30 -17.34
C THR A 76 2.85 1.56 -17.11
N GLN A 77 2.43 2.27 -18.16
CA GLN A 77 1.67 3.52 -17.96
C GLN A 77 0.26 3.30 -17.43
N PRO A 78 -0.58 2.43 -18.02
CA PRO A 78 -1.90 2.17 -17.43
C PRO A 78 -1.79 1.57 -16.03
N PHE A 79 -0.79 0.70 -15.78
CA PHE A 79 -0.54 0.16 -14.44
C PHE A 79 -0.24 1.26 -13.42
N HIS A 80 0.78 2.09 -13.67
CA HIS A 80 1.25 3.07 -12.70
C HIS A 80 0.28 4.23 -12.50
N TRP A 81 -0.32 4.77 -13.57
CA TRP A 81 -1.36 5.81 -13.40
C TRP A 81 -2.59 5.26 -12.69
N GLY A 82 -3.01 4.05 -13.05
CA GLY A 82 -4.12 3.37 -12.40
C GLY A 82 -3.88 3.15 -10.91
N ILE A 83 -2.78 2.49 -10.54
CA ILE A 83 -2.47 2.21 -9.13
C ILE A 83 -2.24 3.50 -8.32
N LEU A 84 -1.61 4.53 -8.90
CA LEU A 84 -1.37 5.79 -8.19
C LEU A 84 -2.68 6.48 -7.85
N ILE A 85 -3.61 6.60 -8.80
CA ILE A 85 -4.89 7.27 -8.57
C ILE A 85 -5.74 6.47 -7.58
N VAL A 86 -5.81 5.15 -7.73
CA VAL A 86 -6.53 4.28 -6.79
C VAL A 86 -5.92 4.37 -5.39
N PHE A 87 -4.59 4.29 -5.26
CA PHE A 87 -3.91 4.39 -3.98
C PHE A 87 -4.14 5.77 -3.31
N LEU A 88 -3.99 6.86 -4.07
CA LEU A 88 -4.22 8.21 -3.56
C LEU A 88 -5.68 8.45 -3.19
N GLY A 89 -6.63 7.87 -3.92
CA GLY A 89 -8.05 7.91 -3.56
C GLY A 89 -8.33 7.23 -2.21
N HIS A 90 -7.76 6.04 -1.98
CA HIS A 90 -7.83 5.37 -0.67
C HIS A 90 -7.18 6.22 0.44
N LEU A 91 -6.01 6.79 0.15
CA LEU A 91 -5.29 7.63 1.10
C LEU A 91 -6.10 8.89 1.46
N ALA A 92 -6.75 9.52 0.48
CA ALA A 92 -7.63 10.67 0.71
C ALA A 92 -8.83 10.30 1.58
N ALA A 93 -9.51 9.19 1.30
CA ALA A 93 -10.64 8.70 2.10
C ALA A 93 -10.24 8.33 3.54
N PHE A 94 -9.00 7.88 3.75
CA PHE A 94 -8.45 7.63 5.09
C PHE A 94 -8.05 8.93 5.82
N ALA A 95 -7.40 9.86 5.12
CA ALA A 95 -6.86 11.09 5.70
C ALA A 95 -7.97 12.10 6.06
N ILE A 96 -8.94 12.31 5.15
CA ILE A 96 -10.00 13.32 5.26
C ILE A 96 -11.40 12.71 5.07
N PRO A 97 -11.81 11.71 5.88
CA PRO A 97 -13.05 10.95 5.68
C PRO A 97 -14.30 11.84 5.69
N GLN A 98 -14.37 12.85 6.56
CA GLN A 98 -15.52 13.76 6.65
C GLN A 98 -15.69 14.60 5.38
N THR A 99 -14.58 15.05 4.79
CA THR A 99 -14.60 15.80 3.53
C THR A 99 -15.07 14.92 2.38
N VAL A 100 -14.63 13.65 2.33
CA VAL A 100 -15.10 12.69 1.32
C VAL A 100 -16.59 12.40 1.48
N LEU A 101 -17.07 12.19 2.71
CA LEU A 101 -18.50 12.00 2.97
C LEU A 101 -19.34 13.23 2.58
N ALA A 102 -18.87 14.45 2.89
CA ALA A 102 -19.54 15.67 2.49
C ALA A 102 -19.55 15.87 0.97
N TRP A 103 -18.45 15.52 0.28
CA TRP A 103 -18.37 15.53 -1.18
C TRP A 103 -19.37 14.56 -1.80
N ASN A 104 -19.46 13.34 -1.24
CA ASN A 104 -20.37 12.29 -1.67
C ASN A 104 -21.85 12.58 -1.39
N GLY A 105 -22.15 13.60 -0.57
CA GLY A 105 -23.53 14.03 -0.31
C GLY A 105 -24.27 14.50 -1.57
N GLN A 106 -23.55 14.86 -2.64
CA GLN A 106 -24.16 15.14 -3.95
C GLN A 106 -24.03 13.93 -4.89
N PRO A 107 -25.14 13.39 -5.45
CA PRO A 107 -25.10 12.16 -6.24
C PRO A 107 -24.11 12.16 -7.41
N TRP A 108 -24.01 13.26 -8.15
CA TRP A 108 -23.09 13.37 -9.29
C TRP A 108 -21.61 13.34 -8.86
N ARG A 109 -21.30 13.91 -7.68
CA ARG A 109 -19.95 13.95 -7.10
C ARG A 109 -19.51 12.58 -6.61
N LEU A 110 -20.43 11.86 -5.96
CA LEU A 110 -20.25 10.47 -5.57
C LEU A 110 -19.99 9.60 -6.80
N LEU A 111 -20.86 9.68 -7.81
CA LEU A 111 -20.69 8.93 -9.06
C LEU A 111 -19.35 9.25 -9.74
N ALA A 112 -18.97 10.53 -9.81
CA ALA A 112 -17.70 10.93 -10.39
C ALA A 112 -16.51 10.26 -9.68
N LEU A 113 -16.50 10.22 -8.34
CA LEU A 113 -15.45 9.54 -7.58
C LEU A 113 -15.46 8.02 -7.80
N GLU A 114 -16.62 7.36 -7.66
CA GLU A 114 -16.74 5.91 -7.83
C GLU A 114 -16.29 5.47 -9.23
N TRP A 115 -16.75 6.17 -10.27
CA TRP A 115 -16.42 5.84 -11.66
C TRP A 115 -14.96 6.12 -11.99
N THR A 116 -14.40 7.21 -11.45
CA THR A 116 -12.97 7.51 -11.61
C THR A 116 -12.13 6.40 -10.99
N MET A 117 -12.42 6.02 -9.73
CA MET A 117 -11.71 4.95 -9.03
C MET A 117 -11.83 3.61 -9.77
N PHE A 118 -13.03 3.27 -10.24
CA PHE A 118 -13.26 2.05 -11.00
C PHE A 118 -12.51 2.03 -12.34
N ALA A 119 -12.56 3.12 -13.11
CA ALA A 119 -11.87 3.23 -14.39
C ALA A 119 -10.33 3.11 -14.23
N PHE A 120 -9.75 3.77 -13.22
CA PHE A 120 -8.32 3.66 -12.95
C PHE A 120 -7.93 2.30 -12.37
N ALA A 121 -8.80 1.63 -11.62
CA ALA A 121 -8.58 0.24 -11.22
C ALA A 121 -8.58 -0.73 -12.41
N LEU A 122 -9.48 -0.53 -13.39
CA LEU A 122 -9.49 -1.30 -14.65
C LEU A 122 -8.22 -1.05 -15.46
N SER A 123 -7.80 0.22 -15.59
CA SER A 123 -6.54 0.61 -16.23
C SER A 123 -5.34 -0.06 -15.54
N ALA A 124 -5.31 -0.04 -14.21
CA ALA A 124 -4.26 -0.70 -13.45
C ALA A 124 -4.22 -2.20 -13.72
N MET A 125 -5.38 -2.86 -13.69
CA MET A 125 -5.49 -4.29 -13.93
C MET A 125 -5.08 -4.67 -15.36
N PHE A 126 -5.51 -3.90 -16.36
CA PHE A 126 -5.07 -4.07 -17.74
C PHE A 126 -3.55 -3.96 -17.87
N GLY A 127 -2.96 -2.91 -17.30
CA GLY A 127 -1.52 -2.71 -17.32
C GLY A 127 -0.75 -3.84 -16.63
N LEU A 128 -1.26 -4.33 -15.49
CA LEU A 128 -0.70 -5.46 -14.76
C LEU A 128 -0.74 -6.75 -15.61
N ALA A 129 -1.88 -7.06 -16.22
CA ALA A 129 -2.03 -8.20 -17.11
C ALA A 129 -1.07 -8.12 -18.31
N ALA A 130 -0.96 -6.95 -18.94
CA ALA A 130 -0.02 -6.72 -20.03
C ALA A 130 1.45 -6.92 -19.59
N LEU A 131 1.83 -6.48 -18.38
CA LEU A 131 3.17 -6.69 -17.83
C LEU A 131 3.45 -8.17 -17.53
N ILE A 132 2.46 -8.91 -17.04
CA ILE A 132 2.55 -10.36 -16.81
C ILE A 132 2.74 -11.08 -18.14
N VAL A 133 1.87 -10.82 -19.13
CA VAL A 133 1.98 -11.41 -20.47
C VAL A 133 3.33 -11.10 -21.11
N ARG A 134 3.78 -9.84 -21.06
CA ARG A 134 5.10 -9.41 -21.54
C ARG A 134 6.22 -10.29 -20.96
N ARG A 135 6.20 -10.51 -19.64
CA ARG A 135 7.21 -11.30 -18.94
C ARG A 135 7.13 -12.79 -19.25
N LEU A 136 5.94 -13.32 -19.45
CA LEU A 136 5.73 -14.71 -19.84
C LEU A 136 6.10 -14.98 -21.30
N SER A 137 5.93 -14.00 -22.20
CA SER A 137 6.25 -14.17 -23.63
C SER A 137 7.74 -14.03 -23.94
N ASP A 138 8.46 -13.12 -23.28
CA ASP A 138 9.87 -12.85 -23.58
C ASP A 138 10.84 -13.73 -22.77
N ALA A 139 11.67 -14.52 -23.46
CA ALA A 139 12.62 -15.45 -22.84
C ALA A 139 13.68 -14.75 -21.95
N ARG A 140 14.12 -13.55 -22.32
CA ARG A 140 15.12 -12.79 -21.55
C ARG A 140 14.49 -12.29 -20.25
N LEU A 141 13.24 -11.82 -20.31
CA LEU A 141 12.52 -11.39 -19.12
C LEU A 141 12.24 -12.53 -18.15
N ARG A 142 11.89 -13.73 -18.64
CA ARG A 142 11.71 -14.91 -17.79
C ARG A 142 12.97 -15.24 -17.00
N LYS A 143 14.16 -15.13 -17.61
CA LYS A 143 15.45 -15.43 -16.96
C LYS A 143 15.81 -14.48 -15.82
N VAL A 144 15.35 -13.22 -15.87
CA VAL A 144 15.63 -12.22 -14.82
C VAL A 144 14.47 -12.02 -13.83
N THR A 145 13.43 -12.86 -13.92
CA THR A 145 12.27 -12.79 -13.01
C THR A 145 12.57 -13.59 -11.75
N SER A 146 12.47 -12.94 -10.58
CA SER A 146 12.63 -13.61 -9.30
C SER A 146 11.33 -14.28 -8.84
N ARG A 147 11.43 -15.25 -7.91
CA ARG A 147 10.25 -15.86 -7.27
C ARG A 147 9.38 -14.81 -6.55
N MET A 148 10.01 -13.81 -5.94
CA MET A 148 9.29 -12.72 -5.27
C MET A 148 8.54 -11.83 -6.27
N ASP A 149 9.02 -11.66 -7.50
CA ASP A 149 8.27 -10.96 -8.53
C ASP A 149 6.99 -11.72 -8.89
N VAL A 150 7.05 -13.05 -8.98
CA VAL A 150 5.87 -13.89 -9.27
C VAL A 150 4.86 -13.80 -8.13
N ILE A 151 5.30 -13.94 -6.88
CA ILE A 151 4.45 -13.78 -5.69
C ILE A 151 3.77 -12.40 -5.72
N LEU A 152 4.54 -11.35 -6.01
CA LEU A 152 4.02 -9.99 -6.07
C LEU A 152 2.98 -9.83 -7.20
N TYR A 153 3.22 -10.38 -8.39
CA TYR A 153 2.24 -10.35 -9.47
C TYR A 153 0.94 -11.06 -9.10
N ILE A 154 1.02 -12.22 -8.44
CA ILE A 154 -0.17 -12.94 -7.97
C ILE A 154 -0.94 -12.10 -6.94
N LEU A 155 -0.25 -11.55 -5.95
CA LEU A 155 -0.87 -10.74 -4.90
C LEU A 155 -1.49 -9.45 -5.43
N LEU A 156 -0.80 -8.74 -6.32
CA LEU A 156 -1.35 -7.53 -6.95
C LEU A 156 -2.56 -7.87 -7.82
N THR A 157 -2.51 -8.95 -8.60
CA THR A 157 -3.67 -9.40 -9.39
C THR A 157 -4.85 -9.71 -8.47
N PHE A 158 -4.62 -10.43 -7.37
CA PHE A 158 -5.65 -10.71 -6.38
C PHE A 158 -6.22 -9.43 -5.76
N GLN A 159 -5.36 -8.46 -5.41
CA GLN A 159 -5.77 -7.18 -4.85
C GLN A 159 -6.65 -6.39 -5.83
N PHE A 160 -6.26 -6.29 -7.10
CA PHE A 160 -7.04 -5.57 -8.10
C PHE A 160 -8.35 -6.30 -8.44
N MET A 161 -8.35 -7.64 -8.52
CA MET A 161 -9.59 -8.40 -8.73
C MET A 161 -10.59 -8.19 -7.61
N THR A 162 -10.18 -8.35 -6.35
CA THR A 162 -11.06 -8.10 -5.21
C THR A 162 -11.52 -6.64 -5.17
N GLY A 163 -10.65 -5.67 -5.46
CA GLY A 163 -11.03 -4.26 -5.50
C GLY A 163 -12.04 -3.93 -6.60
N LEU A 164 -11.89 -4.53 -7.79
CA LEU A 164 -12.84 -4.37 -8.89
C LEU A 164 -14.19 -5.05 -8.58
N MET A 165 -14.18 -6.21 -7.93
CA MET A 165 -15.40 -6.86 -7.45
C MET A 165 -16.15 -5.98 -6.45
N ILE A 166 -15.45 -5.40 -5.47
CA ILE A 166 -16.05 -4.47 -4.49
C ILE A 166 -16.65 -3.26 -5.20
N ALA A 167 -15.88 -2.62 -6.08
CA ALA A 167 -16.36 -1.43 -6.79
C ALA A 167 -17.59 -1.70 -7.67
N TYR A 168 -17.76 -2.94 -8.17
CA TYR A 168 -18.89 -3.33 -8.99
C TYR A 168 -20.10 -3.81 -8.18
N PHE A 169 -19.90 -4.70 -7.21
CA PHE A 169 -20.96 -5.35 -6.44
C PHE A 169 -21.34 -4.59 -5.14
N ASP A 170 -20.35 -4.02 -4.46
CA ASP A 170 -20.50 -3.34 -3.16
C ASP A 170 -20.45 -1.82 -3.34
N ARG A 171 -21.43 -1.31 -4.09
CA ARG A 171 -21.54 0.11 -4.50
C ARG A 171 -21.35 1.09 -3.34
N TRP A 172 -20.93 2.31 -3.70
CA TRP A 172 -20.68 3.41 -2.77
C TRP A 172 -19.49 3.17 -1.84
N GLY A 173 -18.47 2.51 -2.40
CA GLY A 173 -17.18 2.21 -1.81
C GLY A 173 -16.59 3.35 -1.01
N THR A 174 -16.54 4.52 -1.63
CA THR A 174 -15.94 5.72 -1.05
C THR A 174 -16.65 6.21 0.21
N SER A 175 -17.97 6.02 0.30
CA SER A 175 -18.77 6.41 1.45
C SER A 175 -18.59 5.41 2.61
N TRP A 176 -18.84 4.12 2.40
CA TRP A 176 -18.73 3.13 3.48
C TRP A 176 -17.28 2.86 3.89
N PHE A 177 -16.30 3.05 3.00
CA PHE A 177 -14.89 3.04 3.39
C PHE A 177 -14.62 4.16 4.39
N SER A 178 -15.07 5.38 4.10
CA SER A 178 -14.84 6.55 4.96
C SER A 178 -15.57 6.45 6.31
N SER A 179 -16.77 5.85 6.34
CA SER A 179 -17.57 5.74 7.57
C SER A 179 -17.27 4.50 8.41
N SER A 180 -16.85 3.38 7.82
CA SER A 180 -16.66 2.09 8.53
C SER A 180 -15.20 1.63 8.55
N VAL A 181 -14.51 1.64 7.40
CA VAL A 181 -13.13 1.12 7.31
C VAL A 181 -12.13 2.11 7.90
N THR A 182 -12.27 3.41 7.64
CA THR A 182 -11.37 4.45 8.15
C THR A 182 -11.31 4.47 9.69
N PRO A 183 -12.43 4.42 10.44
CA PRO A 183 -12.38 4.28 11.90
C PRO A 183 -11.63 3.03 12.39
N TYR A 184 -11.82 1.88 11.74
CA TYR A 184 -11.05 0.67 12.04
C TYR A 184 -9.55 0.89 11.78
N LEU A 185 -9.17 1.43 10.62
CA LEU A 185 -7.75 1.69 10.30
C LEU A 185 -7.11 2.65 11.30
N ARG A 186 -7.82 3.72 11.69
CA ARG A 186 -7.34 4.67 12.72
C ARG A 186 -7.20 4.01 14.09
N SER A 187 -8.10 3.08 14.42
CA SER A 187 -8.09 2.37 15.70
C SER A 187 -6.84 1.50 15.92
N ILE A 188 -6.21 1.04 14.83
CA ILE A 188 -4.93 0.32 14.86
C ILE A 188 -3.80 1.23 15.36
N PHE A 189 -3.76 2.49 14.93
CA PHE A 189 -2.70 3.43 15.34
C PHE A 189 -2.78 3.85 16.80
N ILE A 190 -3.98 3.80 17.41
CA ILE A 190 -4.18 4.03 18.84
C ILE A 190 -4.14 2.74 19.67
N MET A 191 -3.68 1.63 19.08
CA MET A 191 -3.51 0.32 19.73
C MET A 191 -4.80 -0.26 20.33
N ASN A 192 -5.97 0.07 19.77
CA ASN A 192 -7.27 -0.43 20.21
C ASN A 192 -8.14 -0.79 19.00
N PRO A 193 -7.86 -1.93 18.32
CA PRO A 193 -8.45 -2.25 17.03
C PRO A 193 -9.95 -2.58 17.13
N LYS A 194 -10.78 -1.76 16.50
CA LYS A 194 -12.24 -1.91 16.44
C LYS A 194 -12.65 -2.81 15.26
N VAL A 195 -12.46 -4.12 15.41
CA VAL A 195 -12.67 -5.10 14.32
C VAL A 195 -14.13 -5.33 13.93
N ASP A 196 -15.08 -5.03 14.83
CA ASP A 196 -16.50 -5.33 14.62
C ASP A 196 -17.06 -4.67 13.35
N ALA A 197 -16.61 -3.46 13.04
CA ALA A 197 -17.01 -2.72 11.84
C ALA A 197 -16.55 -3.38 10.53
N ILE A 198 -15.52 -4.23 10.58
CA ILE A 198 -14.99 -4.95 9.42
C ILE A 198 -15.63 -6.33 9.27
N LEU A 199 -15.92 -7.01 10.38
CA LEU A 199 -16.44 -8.37 10.37
C LEU A 199 -17.85 -8.49 9.79
N VAL A 200 -18.60 -7.39 9.82
CA VAL A 200 -19.94 -7.29 9.22
C VAL A 200 -19.91 -6.98 7.71
N LEU A 201 -18.76 -6.61 7.16
CA LEU A 201 -18.62 -6.33 5.74
C LEU A 201 -18.58 -7.63 4.92
N PRO A 202 -18.94 -7.60 3.63
CA PRO A 202 -18.82 -8.76 2.75
C PRO A 202 -17.43 -9.39 2.77
N ASP A 203 -17.37 -10.71 2.57
CA ASP A 203 -16.11 -11.47 2.65
C ASP A 203 -15.07 -10.97 1.64
N VAL A 204 -15.50 -10.50 0.46
CA VAL A 204 -14.59 -9.92 -0.54
C VAL A 204 -13.90 -8.65 -0.01
N VAL A 205 -14.62 -7.78 0.73
CA VAL A 205 -14.05 -6.58 1.36
C VAL A 205 -13.03 -6.98 2.42
N GLN A 206 -13.35 -7.98 3.23
CA GLN A 206 -12.45 -8.54 4.24
C GLN A 206 -11.17 -9.10 3.60
N LEU A 207 -11.30 -9.89 2.53
CA LEU A 207 -10.16 -10.42 1.78
C LEU A 207 -9.29 -9.30 1.19
N HIS A 208 -9.91 -8.26 0.61
CA HIS A 208 -9.18 -7.11 0.05
C HIS A 208 -8.36 -6.36 1.09
N ILE A 209 -8.91 -6.18 2.30
CA ILE A 209 -8.21 -5.55 3.43
C ILE A 209 -7.05 -6.44 3.91
N LEU A 210 -7.28 -7.75 4.06
CA LEU A 210 -6.24 -8.69 4.47
C LEU A 210 -5.09 -8.74 3.46
N SER A 211 -5.38 -8.85 2.16
CA SER A 211 -4.37 -8.86 1.12
C SER A 211 -3.62 -7.52 1.03
N ALA A 212 -4.27 -6.39 1.30
CA ALA A 212 -3.58 -5.11 1.42
C ALA A 212 -2.51 -5.14 2.52
N PHE A 213 -2.84 -5.62 3.73
CA PHE A 213 -1.87 -5.75 4.82
C PHE A 213 -0.72 -6.70 4.48
N VAL A 214 -1.00 -7.83 3.82
CA VAL A 214 0.06 -8.74 3.34
C VAL A 214 0.99 -8.03 2.36
N ILE A 215 0.43 -7.29 1.39
CA ILE A 215 1.22 -6.50 0.44
C ILE A 215 2.08 -5.46 1.17
N PHE A 216 1.51 -4.75 2.15
CA PHE A 216 2.25 -3.78 2.96
C PHE A 216 3.44 -4.43 3.69
N GLY A 217 3.23 -5.60 4.31
CA GLY A 217 4.30 -6.34 4.98
C GLY A 217 5.40 -6.85 4.03
N LEU A 218 5.09 -7.08 2.75
CA LEU A 218 6.03 -7.57 1.74
C LEU A 218 6.83 -6.46 1.03
N ILE A 219 6.45 -5.19 1.19
CA ILE A 219 7.17 -4.04 0.62
C ILE A 219 8.69 -4.12 0.83
N PRO A 220 9.22 -4.31 2.06
CA PRO A 220 10.66 -4.28 2.29
C PRO A 220 11.41 -5.44 1.65
N PHE A 221 10.74 -6.51 1.23
CA PHE A 221 11.38 -7.70 0.66
C PHE A 221 11.20 -7.83 -0.85
N THR A 222 10.35 -6.98 -1.45
CA THR A 222 10.02 -7.05 -2.87
C THR A 222 10.55 -5.84 -3.62
N ARG A 223 10.33 -5.81 -4.93
CA ARG A 223 10.59 -4.61 -5.74
C ARG A 223 9.71 -3.42 -5.33
N LEU A 224 8.60 -3.62 -4.61
CA LEU A 224 7.69 -2.52 -4.22
C LEU A 224 8.39 -1.39 -3.47
N ILE A 225 9.49 -1.66 -2.76
CA ILE A 225 10.26 -0.61 -2.07
C ILE A 225 10.54 0.62 -2.94
N HIS A 226 10.61 0.50 -4.27
CA HIS A 226 10.77 1.64 -5.17
C HIS A 226 9.72 2.75 -4.98
N PHE A 227 8.49 2.46 -4.51
CA PHE A 227 7.49 3.51 -4.28
C PHE A 227 7.92 4.51 -3.18
N THR A 228 8.77 4.07 -2.24
CA THR A 228 9.28 4.93 -1.15
C THR A 228 10.35 5.93 -1.63
N VAL A 229 10.81 5.81 -2.88
CA VAL A 229 11.83 6.68 -3.49
C VAL A 229 11.22 7.56 -4.58
N PHE A 230 10.06 8.16 -4.29
CA PHE A 230 9.42 9.08 -5.23
C PHE A 230 10.27 10.37 -5.34
N PRO A 231 10.79 10.74 -6.52
CA PRO A 231 11.81 11.79 -6.68
C PRO A 231 11.21 13.20 -6.65
N LEU A 232 10.44 13.54 -5.61
CA LEU A 232 9.89 14.88 -5.40
C LEU A 232 10.98 15.93 -5.32
N ASN A 233 12.10 15.58 -4.69
CA ASN A 233 13.25 16.47 -4.56
C ASN A 233 13.82 16.92 -5.90
N TYR A 234 13.65 16.13 -6.97
CA TYR A 234 14.14 16.49 -8.30
C TYR A 234 13.48 17.77 -8.85
N THR A 235 12.25 18.08 -8.44
CA THR A 235 11.51 19.26 -8.93
C THR A 235 12.15 20.60 -8.54
N TRP A 236 12.96 20.62 -7.47
CA TRP A 236 13.67 21.83 -7.00
C TRP A 236 15.18 21.60 -6.88
N ARG A 237 15.69 20.43 -7.30
CA ARG A 237 17.11 20.09 -7.25
C ARG A 237 17.86 20.80 -8.39
N PRO A 238 18.98 21.49 -8.11
CA PRO A 238 19.84 22.02 -9.17
C PRO A 238 20.33 20.93 -10.12
N TYR A 239 20.37 21.22 -11.42
CA TYR A 239 20.82 20.27 -12.46
C TYR A 239 22.23 19.73 -12.19
N GLN A 240 23.16 20.62 -11.85
CA GLN A 240 24.53 20.24 -11.52
C GLN A 240 24.68 20.03 -10.03
N GLN A 241 25.16 18.86 -9.65
CA GLN A 241 25.41 18.51 -8.25
C GLN A 241 26.86 18.13 -8.07
N VAL A 242 27.55 18.94 -7.28
CA VAL A 242 28.99 18.79 -7.03
C VAL A 242 29.14 18.24 -5.63
N ILE A 243 29.60 16.99 -5.54
CA ILE A 243 29.97 16.36 -4.27
C ILE A 243 31.47 16.60 -4.09
N TRP A 244 31.80 17.42 -3.11
CA TRP A 244 33.17 17.76 -2.78
C TRP A 244 33.76 16.73 -1.82
N ASN A 245 34.86 16.07 -2.18
CA ASN A 245 35.56 15.12 -1.31
C ASN A 245 36.58 15.78 -0.36
N TRP A 246 36.49 17.10 -0.15
CA TRP A 246 37.49 17.84 0.62
C TRP A 246 37.30 17.60 2.12
N VAL A 247 38.11 16.68 2.67
CA VAL A 247 38.41 16.62 4.11
C VAL A 247 39.03 17.96 4.49
N GLY A 248 38.46 18.63 5.49
CA GLY A 248 38.73 20.03 5.81
C GLY A 248 40.22 20.39 5.92
N LYS A 249 40.63 21.43 5.16
CA LYS A 249 41.55 22.54 5.51
C LYS A 249 42.09 23.29 4.28
N ASN A 250 42.00 22.72 3.08
CA ASN A 250 42.42 23.41 1.85
C ASN A 250 41.23 23.97 1.06
N ARG A 251 40.57 25.01 1.57
CA ARG A 251 39.82 25.90 0.67
C ARG A 251 40.87 26.61 -0.19
N ARG A 252 41.05 26.20 -1.46
CA ARG A 252 41.79 27.03 -2.41
C ARG A 252 41.00 28.31 -2.57
N ASN A 253 41.42 29.36 -1.85
CA ASN A 253 40.88 30.69 -1.98
C ASN A 253 41.54 31.34 -3.19
N THR A 254 41.31 30.76 -4.37
CA THR A 254 41.86 31.30 -5.60
C THR A 254 41.04 32.55 -5.94
N ARG A 255 41.52 33.71 -5.48
CA ARG A 255 41.04 35.03 -5.94
C ARG A 255 41.46 35.32 -7.38
N ASP A 256 42.34 34.48 -7.93
CA ASP A 256 42.78 34.53 -9.32
C ASP A 256 41.69 33.90 -10.20
N LEU A 257 40.69 34.69 -10.60
CA LEU A 257 39.81 34.37 -11.72
C LEU A 257 40.67 34.38 -12.99
N ARG A 258 41.48 33.35 -13.20
CA ARG A 258 42.06 33.10 -14.52
C ARG A 258 40.89 32.74 -15.41
N VAL A 259 40.54 33.67 -16.30
CA VAL A 259 39.60 33.44 -17.39
C VAL A 259 40.01 32.14 -18.05
N GLY A 260 39.21 31.09 -17.86
CA GLY A 260 39.52 29.78 -18.42
C GLY A 260 39.76 29.96 -19.91
N VAL A 261 40.89 29.46 -20.41
CA VAL A 261 41.13 29.43 -21.85
C VAL A 261 39.99 28.63 -22.46
N LYS A 262 39.20 29.27 -23.32
CA LYS A 262 38.13 28.61 -24.10
C LYS A 262 38.73 27.35 -24.72
N PRO A 263 38.13 26.15 -24.54
CA PRO A 263 38.63 24.95 -25.18
C PRO A 263 38.62 25.19 -26.69
N LYS A 264 39.81 25.19 -27.30
CA LYS A 264 40.00 25.12 -28.75
C LYS A 264 39.89 23.66 -29.17
N ASN A 265 38.68 23.10 -29.06
CA ASN A 265 38.39 21.86 -29.76
C ASN A 265 37.66 22.22 -31.04
N ASN A 266 38.31 21.87 -32.15
CA ASN A 266 37.85 21.96 -33.53
C ASN A 266 36.51 21.23 -33.73
#